data_AF-A0A4Q6AJB3-F1
#
_entry.id   AF-A0A4Q6AJB3-F1
#
_cell.length_a   1.000
_cell.length_b   1.000
_cell.length_c   1.000
_cell.angle_alpha   90.00
_cell.angle_beta   90.00
_cell.angle_gamma   90.00
#
_symmetry.space_group_name_H-M   'P 1'
#
loop_
_entity.id
_entity.type
_entity.pdbx_description
1 polymer ?
#
loop_
_entity_poly.entity_id
_entity_poly.type
_entity_poly.pdbx_seq_one_letter_code
_entity_poly.pdbx_strand_id
1 'polypeptide(L)'
;ILLIETIFDTLNAKAAIFAIKKYFRDHGLELPVMISGTITDASGRTLSGQTLEAFVISVMHANPVSIGLNCALGAEEMRPHIEELAAIAECYVSCYPNAGLPNAMGEYDETPEKMAGTVSEFASQGWINMAGGCCGTTPEHIQAIAAGMKRFSPRVLPVQEASLAAQA
;
A
#
# COMPACT_ATOMS: atom_id res chain seq x y z
N ILE A 1 -5.33 12.23 -8.52
CA ILE A 1 -5.29 11.30 -7.37
C ILE A 1 -4.84 12.09 -6.16
N LEU A 2 -5.39 11.81 -4.98
CA LEU A 2 -4.80 12.23 -3.71
C LEU A 2 -4.27 10.98 -2.99
N LEU A 3 -3.00 10.98 -2.62
CA LEU A 3 -2.36 9.87 -1.90
C LEU A 3 -2.07 10.31 -0.46
N ILE A 4 -2.63 9.58 0.49
CA ILE A 4 -2.27 9.70 1.91
C ILE A 4 -1.29 8.56 2.20
N GLU A 5 0.01 8.84 2.18
CA GLU A 5 1.06 7.83 2.34
C GLU A 5 1.86 7.97 3.62
N THR A 6 2.67 6.93 3.90
CA THR A 6 3.53 6.86 5.09
C THR A 6 2.73 7.10 6.37
N ILE A 7 1.54 6.49 6.43
CA ILE A 7 0.67 6.61 7.60
C ILE A 7 1.24 5.73 8.71
N PHE A 8 1.85 6.38 9.70
CA PHE A 8 2.28 5.76 10.95
C PHE A 8 1.24 5.91 12.07
N ASP A 9 0.32 6.86 11.94
CA ASP A 9 -0.77 7.13 12.88
C ASP A 9 -2.12 7.25 12.15
N THR A 10 -3.08 6.41 12.53
CA THR A 10 -4.38 6.31 11.87
C THR A 10 -5.30 7.49 12.16
N LEU A 11 -5.12 8.19 13.29
CA LEU A 11 -5.91 9.38 13.59
C LEU A 11 -5.57 10.51 12.61
N ASN A 12 -4.28 10.69 12.30
CA ASN A 12 -3.81 11.61 11.28
C ASN A 12 -4.39 11.28 9.90
N ALA A 13 -4.41 9.99 9.52
CA ALA A 13 -5.04 9.57 8.28
C ALA A 13 -6.54 9.88 8.25
N LYS A 14 -7.28 9.63 9.34
CA LYS A 14 -8.71 9.97 9.44
C LYS A 14 -8.95 11.47 9.36
N ALA A 15 -8.08 12.29 9.95
CA ALA A 15 -8.14 13.74 9.80
C ALA A 15 -7.94 14.19 8.34
N ALA A 16 -6.98 13.59 7.63
CA ALA A 16 -6.75 13.84 6.21
C ALA A 16 -7.95 13.40 5.35
N ILE A 17 -8.49 12.20 5.59
CA ILE A 17 -9.70 11.69 4.91
C ILE A 17 -10.88 12.66 5.12
N PHE A 18 -11.10 13.12 6.36
CA PHE A 18 -12.16 14.07 6.67
C PHE A 18 -11.97 15.38 5.91
N ALA A 19 -10.75 15.95 5.91
CA ALA A 19 -10.45 17.20 5.21
C ALA A 19 -10.69 17.07 3.70
N ILE A 20 -10.21 15.97 3.08
CA ILE A 20 -10.42 15.69 1.65
C ILE A 20 -11.92 15.58 1.33
N LYS A 21 -12.66 14.75 2.07
CA LYS A 21 -14.09 14.55 1.83
C LYS A 21 -14.89 15.83 2.07
N LYS A 22 -14.50 16.66 3.04
CA LYS A 22 -15.10 17.97 3.26
C LYS A 22 -14.85 18.91 2.08
N TYR A 23 -13.60 19.02 1.62
CA TYR A 23 -13.25 19.86 0.47
C TYR A 23 -14.02 19.44 -0.78
N PHE A 24 -14.13 18.14 -1.05
CA PHE A 24 -14.92 17.57 -2.14
C PHE A 24 -16.40 17.97 -2.07
N ARG A 25 -17.03 17.83 -0.90
CA ARG A 25 -18.43 18.27 -0.71
C ARG A 25 -18.61 19.76 -0.91
N ASP A 26 -17.71 20.58 -0.36
CA ASP A 26 -17.84 22.04 -0.40
C ASP A 26 -17.64 22.62 -1.82
N HIS A 27 -16.93 21.91 -2.69
CA HIS A 27 -16.56 22.38 -4.04
C HIS A 27 -17.17 21.55 -5.19
N GLY A 28 -18.00 20.54 -4.89
CA GLY A 28 -18.59 19.66 -5.90
C GLY A 28 -17.54 18.89 -6.72
N LEU A 29 -16.42 18.52 -6.11
CA LEU A 29 -15.30 17.80 -6.72
C LEU A 29 -15.25 16.36 -6.21
N GLU A 30 -14.78 15.44 -7.04
CA GLU A 30 -14.39 14.10 -6.59
C GLU A 30 -13.12 13.63 -7.32
N LEU A 31 -12.12 13.19 -6.57
CA LEU A 31 -10.90 12.58 -7.12
C LEU A 31 -10.63 11.24 -6.42
N PRO A 32 -10.00 10.27 -7.09
CA PRO A 32 -9.61 9.02 -6.45
C PRO A 32 -8.62 9.26 -5.31
N VAL A 33 -8.87 8.61 -4.18
CA VAL A 33 -8.01 8.65 -2.99
C VAL A 33 -7.28 7.30 -2.85
N MET A 34 -5.96 7.36 -2.70
CA MET A 34 -5.12 6.22 -2.32
C MET A 34 -4.68 6.38 -0.87
N ILE A 35 -4.56 5.26 -0.17
CA ILE A 35 -4.15 5.22 1.24
C ILE A 35 -2.98 4.24 1.37
N SER A 36 -1.91 4.64 2.05
CA SER A 36 -0.77 3.76 2.28
C SER A 36 -0.24 3.87 3.70
N GLY A 37 -0.27 2.73 4.39
CA GLY A 37 0.26 2.59 5.74
C GLY A 37 1.77 2.34 5.74
N THR A 38 2.39 2.55 6.90
CA THR A 38 3.75 2.08 7.16
C THR A 38 3.72 1.16 8.38
N ILE A 39 4.28 -0.05 8.22
CA ILE A 39 4.49 -0.99 9.32
C ILE A 39 5.93 -0.81 9.77
N THR A 40 6.14 -0.43 11.03
CA THR A 40 7.42 0.12 11.46
C THR A 40 8.49 -0.91 11.78
N ASP A 41 8.10 -2.15 12.06
CA ASP A 41 9.01 -3.24 12.39
C ASP A 41 8.35 -4.62 12.20
N ALA A 42 9.11 -5.67 12.53
CA ALA A 42 8.68 -7.06 12.46
C ALA A 42 7.49 -7.42 13.39
N SER A 43 7.02 -6.51 14.25
CA SER A 43 5.82 -6.75 15.07
C SER A 43 4.53 -6.69 14.25
N GLY A 44 4.58 -6.21 13.00
CA GLY A 44 3.42 -6.11 12.12
C GLY A 44 2.46 -4.99 12.51
N ARG A 45 2.96 -3.95 13.21
CA ARG A 45 2.14 -2.83 13.69
C ARG A 45 2.58 -1.49 13.10
N THR A 46 1.64 -0.56 13.00
CA THR A 46 1.94 0.85 12.81
C THR A 46 2.65 1.43 14.04
N LEU A 47 3.24 2.62 13.94
CA LEU A 47 3.85 3.31 15.08
C LEU A 47 2.85 3.55 16.23
N SER A 48 1.58 3.76 15.90
CA SER A 48 0.48 3.89 16.87
C SER A 48 0.00 2.55 17.46
N GLY A 49 0.68 1.43 17.14
CA GLY A 49 0.43 0.10 17.69
C GLY A 49 -0.73 -0.67 17.06
N GLN A 50 -1.31 -0.18 15.95
CA GLN A 50 -2.41 -0.88 15.28
C GLN A 50 -1.89 -2.04 14.43
N THR A 51 -2.62 -3.15 14.42
CA THR A 51 -2.42 -4.21 13.43
C THR A 51 -2.80 -3.72 12.04
N LEU A 52 -2.29 -4.40 11.00
CA LEU A 52 -2.63 -4.09 9.62
C LEU A 52 -4.14 -4.18 9.36
N GLU A 53 -4.79 -5.25 9.82
CA GLU A 53 -6.25 -5.38 9.73
C GLU A 53 -7.01 -4.21 10.38
N ALA A 54 -6.61 -3.82 11.59
CA ALA A 54 -7.25 -2.70 12.29
C ALA A 54 -7.05 -1.38 11.54
N PHE A 55 -5.88 -1.16 10.94
CA PHE A 55 -5.62 -0.01 10.07
C PHE A 55 -6.55 0.00 8.85
N VAL A 56 -6.62 -1.12 8.11
CA VAL A 56 -7.48 -1.25 6.92
C VAL A 56 -8.92 -0.93 7.27
N ILE A 57 -9.51 -1.63 8.25
CA ILE A 57 -10.89 -1.41 8.69
C ILE A 57 -11.13 0.06 9.08
N SER A 58 -10.17 0.68 9.77
CA SER A 58 -10.28 2.06 10.25
C SER A 58 -10.36 3.10 9.14
N VAL A 59 -9.86 2.81 7.94
CA VAL A 59 -9.75 3.77 6.82
C VAL A 59 -10.61 3.44 5.60
N MET A 60 -11.20 2.23 5.52
CA MET A 60 -12.03 1.82 4.37
C MET A 60 -13.25 2.71 4.12
N HIS A 61 -13.77 3.40 5.14
CA HIS A 61 -14.83 4.41 4.99
C HIS A 61 -14.45 5.59 4.05
N ALA A 62 -13.16 5.75 3.70
CA ALA A 62 -12.73 6.68 2.66
C ALA A 62 -13.16 6.27 1.25
N ASN A 63 -13.55 5.00 1.04
CA ASN A 63 -13.74 4.36 -0.26
C ASN A 63 -12.51 4.57 -1.17
N PRO A 64 -11.30 4.12 -0.74
CA PRO A 64 -10.09 4.36 -1.49
C PRO A 64 -10.06 3.52 -2.78
N VAL A 65 -9.44 4.06 -3.83
CA VAL A 65 -9.15 3.26 -5.03
C VAL A 65 -8.13 2.18 -4.73
N SER A 66 -7.19 2.44 -3.82
CA SER A 66 -6.27 1.44 -3.31
C SER A 66 -5.85 1.67 -1.86
N ILE A 67 -5.52 0.56 -1.21
CA ILE A 67 -4.81 0.54 0.06
C ILE A 67 -3.44 -0.12 -0.14
N GLY A 68 -2.42 0.32 0.57
CA GLY A 68 -1.07 -0.18 0.39
C GLY A 68 -0.16 -0.05 1.58
N LEU A 69 1.07 -0.49 1.36
CA LEU A 69 2.18 -0.31 2.29
C LEU A 69 3.38 0.31 1.57
N ASN A 70 4.04 1.20 2.28
CA ASN A 70 5.26 1.86 1.82
C ASN A 70 6.19 2.21 2.96
N CYS A 71 7.46 2.44 2.61
CA CYS A 71 8.52 2.82 3.55
C CYS A 71 8.75 1.77 4.65
N ALA A 72 9.60 2.13 5.62
CA ALA A 72 10.07 1.36 6.78
C ALA A 72 10.79 0.02 6.47
N LEU A 73 10.22 -0.80 5.60
CA LEU A 73 10.66 -2.14 5.27
C LEU A 73 11.18 -2.23 3.83
N GLY A 74 12.12 -3.13 3.62
CA GLY A 74 12.48 -3.61 2.29
C GLY A 74 11.39 -4.55 1.74
N ALA A 75 11.56 -4.98 0.48
CA ALA A 75 10.57 -5.86 -0.14
C ALA A 75 10.47 -7.20 0.61
N GLU A 76 11.61 -7.79 1.03
CA GLU A 76 11.63 -9.08 1.72
C GLU A 76 10.84 -9.04 3.03
N GLU A 77 11.05 -8.02 3.86
CA GLU A 77 10.38 -7.86 5.14
C GLU A 77 8.90 -7.47 4.98
N MET A 78 8.54 -6.79 3.89
CA MET A 78 7.15 -6.38 3.64
C MET A 78 6.27 -7.55 3.17
N ARG A 79 6.86 -8.66 2.70
CA ARG A 79 6.15 -9.83 2.15
C ARG A 79 4.95 -10.33 2.97
N PRO A 80 5.10 -10.71 4.27
CA PRO A 80 3.98 -11.23 5.04
C PRO A 80 2.83 -10.22 5.18
N HIS A 81 3.16 -8.92 5.20
CA HIS A 81 2.17 -7.85 5.30
C HIS A 81 1.44 -7.60 3.99
N ILE A 82 2.10 -7.79 2.84
CA ILE A 82 1.43 -7.71 1.53
C ILE A 82 0.51 -8.91 1.31
N GLU A 83 0.93 -10.10 1.72
CA GLU A 83 0.07 -11.30 1.70
C GLU A 83 -1.19 -11.10 2.55
N GLU A 84 -1.03 -10.65 3.81
CA GLU A 84 -2.14 -10.32 4.70
C GLU A 84 -3.03 -9.23 4.10
N LEU A 85 -2.44 -8.13 3.61
CA LEU A 85 -3.19 -7.04 2.99
C LEU A 85 -4.00 -7.51 1.78
N ALA A 86 -3.44 -8.37 0.94
CA ALA A 86 -4.11 -8.92 -0.22
C ALA A 86 -5.29 -9.81 0.15
N ALA A 87 -5.25 -10.47 1.31
CA ALA A 87 -6.35 -11.29 1.81
C ALA A 87 -7.52 -10.45 2.35
N ILE A 88 -7.25 -9.30 2.97
CA ILE A 88 -8.27 -8.48 3.66
C ILE A 88 -8.75 -7.25 2.87
N ALA A 89 -8.00 -6.78 1.87
CA ALA A 89 -8.34 -5.57 1.14
C ALA A 89 -9.50 -5.78 0.15
N GLU A 90 -10.54 -4.97 0.25
CA GLU A 90 -11.66 -4.97 -0.71
C GLU A 90 -11.40 -4.12 -1.97
N CYS A 91 -10.38 -3.26 -1.94
CA CYS A 91 -9.95 -2.42 -3.05
C CYS A 91 -8.61 -2.90 -3.62
N TYR A 92 -8.05 -2.15 -4.59
CA TYR A 92 -6.75 -2.48 -5.17
C TYR A 92 -5.63 -2.40 -4.12
N VAL A 93 -4.61 -3.23 -4.29
CA VAL A 93 -3.44 -3.26 -3.38
C VAL A 93 -2.24 -2.57 -4.04
N SER A 94 -1.61 -1.66 -3.32
CA SER A 94 -0.35 -1.01 -3.73
C SER A 94 0.81 -1.39 -2.81
N CYS A 95 1.99 -1.58 -3.37
CA CYS A 95 3.21 -1.92 -2.63
C CYS A 95 4.40 -1.14 -3.20
N TYR A 96 5.08 -0.37 -2.36
CA TYR A 96 6.27 0.38 -2.76
C TYR A 96 7.28 0.42 -1.62
N PRO A 97 8.10 -0.64 -1.45
CA PRO A 97 9.04 -0.78 -0.36
C PRO A 97 10.27 0.12 -0.53
N ASN A 98 11.11 0.19 0.50
CA ASN A 98 12.45 0.75 0.38
C ASN A 98 13.36 -0.18 -0.46
N ALA A 99 14.50 0.34 -0.93
CA ALA A 99 15.58 -0.47 -1.50
C ALA A 99 16.34 -1.21 -0.38
N GLY A 100 15.67 -2.16 0.25
CA GLY A 100 16.13 -2.84 1.47
C GLY A 100 15.99 -2.01 2.74
N LEU A 101 16.49 -2.54 3.85
CA LEU A 101 16.64 -1.80 5.10
C LEU A 101 17.87 -0.89 5.04
N PRO A 102 17.85 0.29 5.69
CA PRO A 102 19.01 1.17 5.71
C PRO A 102 20.18 0.51 6.45
N ASN A 103 21.39 0.66 5.91
CA ASN A 103 22.62 0.18 6.54
C ASN A 103 23.03 1.10 7.73
N ALA A 104 24.13 0.77 8.40
CA ALA A 104 24.59 1.53 9.57
C ALA A 104 24.94 3.01 9.29
N MET A 105 25.15 3.37 8.01
CA MET A 105 25.37 4.75 7.56
C MET A 105 24.07 5.43 7.11
N GLY A 106 22.93 4.72 7.14
CA GLY A 106 21.64 5.22 6.67
C GLY A 106 21.44 5.12 5.16
N GLU A 107 22.29 4.37 4.45
CA GLU A 107 22.22 4.18 3.00
C GLU A 107 21.45 2.91 2.63
N TYR A 108 21.04 2.79 1.37
CA TYR A 108 20.26 1.67 0.86
C TYR A 108 21.05 0.91 -0.22
N ASP A 109 21.41 -0.34 0.09
CA ASP A 109 22.34 -1.13 -0.71
C ASP A 109 21.66 -2.15 -1.64
N GLU A 110 20.33 -2.32 -1.55
CA GLU A 110 19.61 -3.27 -2.39
C GLU A 110 19.64 -2.82 -3.86
N THR A 111 19.96 -3.74 -4.77
CA THR A 111 20.05 -3.42 -6.20
C THR A 111 18.69 -3.42 -6.87
N PRO A 112 18.54 -2.72 -8.03
CA PRO A 112 17.34 -2.76 -8.86
C PRO A 112 16.83 -4.17 -9.15
N GLU A 113 17.73 -5.09 -9.48
CA GLU A 113 17.39 -6.47 -9.86
C GLU A 113 16.85 -7.27 -8.66
N LYS A 114 17.46 -7.08 -7.48
CA LYS A 114 17.05 -7.79 -6.27
C LYS A 114 15.66 -7.31 -5.82
N MET A 115 15.48 -6.00 -5.71
CA MET A 115 14.20 -5.41 -5.33
C MET A 115 13.09 -5.80 -6.33
N ALA A 116 13.35 -5.67 -7.64
CA ALA A 116 12.38 -6.03 -8.67
C ALA A 116 12.05 -7.53 -8.69
N GLY A 117 13.03 -8.39 -8.40
CA GLY A 117 12.82 -9.84 -8.25
C GLY A 117 11.81 -10.13 -7.15
N THR A 118 12.03 -9.61 -5.95
CA THR A 118 11.15 -9.81 -4.79
C THR A 118 9.75 -9.25 -5.03
N VAL A 119 9.62 -8.02 -5.56
CA VAL A 119 8.31 -7.42 -5.86
C VAL A 119 7.57 -8.20 -6.97
N SER A 120 8.29 -8.76 -7.94
CA SER A 120 7.72 -9.63 -8.98
C SER A 120 7.10 -10.90 -8.42
N GLU A 121 7.60 -11.41 -7.29
CA GLU A 121 6.97 -12.54 -6.62
C GLU A 121 5.59 -12.18 -6.09
N PHE A 122 5.40 -10.98 -5.54
CA PHE A 122 4.06 -10.54 -5.06
C PHE A 122 3.06 -10.43 -6.21
N ALA A 123 3.51 -9.93 -7.36
CA ALA A 123 2.69 -9.91 -8.57
C ALA A 123 2.38 -11.33 -9.08
N SER A 124 3.35 -12.25 -9.02
CA SER A 124 3.16 -13.65 -9.42
C SER A 124 2.13 -14.39 -8.55
N GLN A 125 2.04 -14.04 -7.27
CA GLN A 125 1.03 -14.56 -6.33
C GLN A 125 -0.34 -13.87 -6.49
N GLY A 126 -0.43 -12.85 -7.34
CA GLY A 126 -1.66 -12.06 -7.51
C GLY A 126 -2.01 -11.23 -6.29
N TRP A 127 -1.03 -10.77 -5.51
CA TRP A 127 -1.25 -10.00 -4.28
C TRP A 127 -1.37 -8.49 -4.49
N ILE A 128 -0.81 -7.97 -5.58
CA ILE A 128 -0.72 -6.52 -5.79
C ILE A 128 -1.35 -6.09 -7.13
N ASN A 129 -1.78 -4.84 -7.18
CA ASN A 129 -2.28 -4.17 -8.38
C ASN A 129 -1.32 -3.06 -8.85
N MET A 130 -0.60 -2.45 -7.92
CA MET A 130 0.34 -1.37 -8.18
C MET A 130 1.65 -1.62 -7.44
N ALA A 131 2.76 -1.41 -8.14
CA ALA A 131 4.12 -1.56 -7.61
C ALA A 131 4.91 -0.27 -7.80
N GLY A 132 5.78 0.06 -6.85
CA GLY A 132 6.66 1.23 -6.91
C GLY A 132 7.85 1.10 -5.98
N GLY A 133 8.44 2.24 -5.62
CA GLY A 133 9.55 2.33 -4.68
C GLY A 133 9.43 3.51 -3.73
N CYS A 134 10.05 3.40 -2.55
CA CYS A 134 10.12 4.45 -1.54
C CYS A 134 11.59 4.86 -1.30
N CYS A 135 12.07 4.93 -0.06
CA CYS A 135 13.42 5.39 0.25
C CYS A 135 14.49 4.47 -0.35
N GLY A 136 15.57 5.06 -0.88
CA GLY A 136 16.67 4.35 -1.52
C GLY A 136 16.41 3.93 -2.97
N THR A 137 15.17 4.01 -3.45
CA THR A 137 14.84 3.62 -4.82
C THR A 137 15.23 4.70 -5.83
N THR A 138 15.63 4.26 -7.03
CA THR A 138 16.12 5.11 -8.12
C THR A 138 15.33 4.87 -9.40
N PRO A 139 15.48 5.68 -10.46
CA PRO A 139 14.87 5.38 -11.77
C PRO A 139 15.20 3.98 -12.30
N GLU A 140 16.40 3.46 -12.04
CA GLU A 140 16.82 2.10 -12.42
C GLU A 140 15.98 1.04 -11.68
N HIS A 141 15.71 1.25 -10.38
CA HIS A 141 14.81 0.38 -9.61
C HIS A 141 13.41 0.37 -10.22
N ILE A 142 12.85 1.54 -10.52
CA ILE A 142 11.51 1.66 -11.11
C ILE A 142 11.46 0.99 -12.49
N GLN A 143 12.51 1.13 -13.30
CA GLN A 143 12.60 0.48 -14.60
C GLN A 143 12.64 -1.05 -14.48
N ALA A 144 13.43 -1.58 -13.53
CA ALA A 144 13.50 -3.01 -13.26
C ALA A 144 12.16 -3.57 -12.77
N ILE A 145 11.51 -2.89 -11.81
CA ILE A 145 10.17 -3.25 -11.32
C ILE A 145 9.17 -3.25 -12.48
N ALA A 146 9.10 -2.17 -13.26
CA ALA A 146 8.18 -2.06 -14.39
C ALA A 146 8.40 -3.15 -15.44
N ALA A 147 9.65 -3.54 -15.70
CA ALA A 147 9.97 -4.65 -16.59
C ALA A 147 9.48 -6.00 -16.03
N GLY A 148 9.67 -6.25 -14.73
CA GLY A 148 9.19 -7.44 -14.04
C GLY A 148 7.65 -7.58 -14.06
N MET A 149 6.94 -6.48 -13.81
CA MET A 149 5.47 -6.46 -13.73
C MET A 149 4.77 -6.85 -15.03
N LYS A 150 5.39 -6.60 -16.20
CA LYS A 150 4.78 -6.88 -17.53
C LYS A 150 4.40 -8.35 -17.75
N ARG A 151 4.93 -9.26 -16.93
CA ARG A 151 4.72 -10.71 -17.03
C ARG A 151 3.46 -11.20 -16.31
N PHE A 152 2.84 -10.36 -15.47
CA PHE A 152 1.77 -10.76 -14.56
C PHE A 152 0.52 -9.93 -14.78
N SER A 153 -0.63 -10.56 -14.52
CA SER A 153 -1.91 -9.86 -14.44
C SER A 153 -2.07 -9.23 -13.05
N PRO A 154 -2.70 -8.05 -12.93
CA PRO A 154 -3.02 -7.46 -11.63
C PRO A 154 -3.90 -8.39 -10.77
N ARG A 155 -3.78 -8.27 -9.44
CA ARG A 155 -4.67 -8.92 -8.47
C ARG A 155 -6.15 -8.74 -8.84
N VAL A 156 -6.91 -9.83 -8.80
CA VAL A 156 -8.36 -9.81 -8.96
C VAL A 156 -9.00 -9.35 -7.65
N LEU A 157 -9.92 -8.40 -7.71
CA LEU A 157 -10.65 -7.94 -6.52
C LEU A 157 -11.61 -9.03 -6.01
N PRO A 158 -11.81 -9.14 -4.69
CA PRO A 158 -12.80 -10.06 -4.14
C PRO A 158 -14.20 -9.69 -4.63
N VAL A 159 -15.04 -10.70 -4.86
CA VAL A 159 -16.46 -10.49 -5.15
C VAL A 159 -17.14 -10.11 -3.84
N GLN A 160 -17.53 -8.85 -3.70
CA GLN A 160 -18.39 -8.44 -2.59
C GLN A 160 -19.77 -9.06 -2.80
N GLU A 161 -20.25 -9.85 -1.84
CA GLU A 161 -21.67 -10.20 -1.80
C GLU A 161 -22.45 -8.89 -1.68
N ALA A 162 -23.32 -8.60 -2.67
CA ALA A 162 -24.16 -7.43 -2.61
C ALA A 162 -24.92 -7.45 -1.28
N SER A 163 -24.75 -6.40 -0.47
CA SER A 163 -25.42 -6.33 0.83
C SER A 163 -26.93 -6.50 0.59
N LEU A 164 -27.55 -7.43 1.31
CA LEU A 164 -29.01 -7.64 1.32
C LEU A 164 -29.80 -6.41 1.80
N ALA A 165 -29.12 -5.31 2.16
CA ALA A 165 -29.71 -4.07 2.66
C ALA A 165 -30.33 -3.16 1.57
N ALA A 166 -30.23 -3.51 0.28
CA ALA A 166 -30.87 -2.74 -0.79
C ALA A 166 -32.31 -3.20 -1.13
N GLN A 167 -32.91 -4.08 -0.33
CA GLN A 167 -34.27 -4.62 -0.55
C GLN A 167 -35.24 -4.42 0.63
N ALA A 168 -34.97 -3.47 1.54
CA ALA A 168 -35.89 -3.10 2.62
C ALA A 168 -36.32 -1.63 2.53
#